data_AF-A0A936XNS4-F1
#
_entry.id   AF-A0A936XNS4-F1
#
_cell.length_a   1.000
_cell.length_b   1.000
_cell.length_c   1.000
_cell.angle_alpha   90.00
_cell.angle_beta   90.00
_cell.angle_gamma   90.00
#
_symmetry.space_group_name_H-M   'P 1'
#
loop_
_entity.id
_entity.type
_entity.pdbx_description
1 polymer ?
#
loop_
_entity_poly.entity_id
_entity_poly.type
_entity_poly.pdbx_seq_one_letter_code
_entity_poly.pdbx_strand_id
1 'polypeptide(L)'
;MSNIFFRTIGDKIEIFYDLPQNADTIDVKVFFRKKSDPKTRYRLKQVSGSIGIGRFSGRKKKIVWAYKKEPPYLFTGSGFYYEITAKKVSSIQ
;
A
#
# COMPACT_ATOMS: atom_id res chain seq x y z
N MET A 1 -7.44 11.18 9.05
CA MET A 1 -7.88 10.53 7.80
C MET A 1 -6.67 10.44 6.88
N SER A 2 -6.28 9.23 6.47
CA SER A 2 -5.22 9.03 5.48
C SER A 2 -5.83 9.16 4.08
N ASN A 3 -5.38 10.16 3.33
CA ASN A 3 -5.77 10.28 1.94
C ASN A 3 -5.02 9.24 1.13
N ILE A 4 -5.75 8.36 0.44
CA ILE A 4 -5.19 7.37 -0.47
C ILE A 4 -5.83 7.59 -1.84
N PHE A 5 -5.00 7.78 -2.86
CA PHE A 5 -5.44 7.82 -4.25
C PHE A 5 -4.51 6.96 -5.09
N PHE A 6 -4.99 6.50 -6.24
CA PHE A 6 -4.19 5.69 -7.12
C PHE A 6 -4.48 6.01 -8.58
N ARG A 7 -3.52 5.69 -9.44
CA ARG A 7 -3.67 5.78 -10.89
C ARG A 7 -2.98 4.62 -11.57
N THR A 8 -3.53 4.20 -12.69
CA THR A 8 -2.94 3.18 -13.55
C THR A 8 -2.01 3.86 -14.55
N ILE A 9 -0.78 3.36 -14.68
CA ILE A 9 0.21 3.82 -15.66
C ILE A 9 0.77 2.60 -16.36
N GLY A 10 0.29 2.35 -17.58
CA GLY A 10 0.61 1.12 -18.33
C GLY A 10 0.34 -0.11 -17.49
N ASP A 11 1.40 -0.87 -17.22
CA ASP A 11 1.34 -2.16 -16.51
C ASP A 11 1.57 -2.05 -15.00
N LYS A 12 1.45 -0.84 -14.46
CA LYS A 12 1.69 -0.53 -13.05
C LYS A 12 0.55 0.28 -12.47
N ILE A 13 0.37 0.16 -11.17
CA ILE A 13 -0.50 1.04 -10.39
C ILE A 13 0.38 1.85 -9.46
N GLU A 14 0.26 3.18 -9.54
CA GLU A 14 0.87 4.08 -8.56
C GLU A 14 -0.16 4.37 -7.47
N ILE A 15 0.17 4.02 -6.23
CA ILE A 15 -0.64 4.24 -5.04
C ILE A 15 0.05 5.34 -4.24
N PHE A 16 -0.70 6.40 -3.96
CA PHE A 16 -0.23 7.55 -3.21
C PHE A 16 -0.93 7.59 -1.86
N TYR A 17 -0.18 7.96 -0.83
CA TYR A 17 -0.72 8.08 0.52
C TYR A 17 -0.12 9.25 1.29
N ASP A 18 -0.90 9.72 2.25
CA ASP A 18 -0.48 10.67 3.27
C ASP A 18 -0.50 10.01 4.66
N LEU A 19 0.61 10.14 5.37
CA LEU A 19 0.72 9.82 6.79
C LEU A 19 1.09 11.09 7.57
N PRO A 20 0.68 11.22 8.84
CA PRO A 20 1.22 12.25 9.73
C PRO A 20 2.75 12.24 9.69
N GLN A 21 3.35 13.41 9.51
CA GLN A 21 4.80 13.52 9.43
C GLN A 21 5.42 13.24 10.79
N ASN A 22 6.39 12.33 10.84
CA ASN A 22 7.16 11.99 12.03
C ASN A 22 8.59 11.57 11.63
N ALA A 23 9.54 11.63 12.56
CA ALA A 23 10.91 11.19 12.30
C ALA A 23 11.13 9.67 12.48
N ASP A 24 10.06 8.96 12.84
CA ASP A 24 10.12 7.54 13.20
C ASP A 24 10.38 6.65 11.97
N THR A 25 11.10 5.54 12.23
CA THR A 25 11.14 4.42 11.29
C THR A 25 9.84 3.64 11.41
N ILE A 26 9.16 3.42 10.29
CA ILE A 26 7.89 2.72 10.21
C ILE A 26 7.97 1.56 9.22
N ASP A 27 7.21 0.49 9.49
CA ASP A 27 6.93 -0.59 8.55
C ASP A 27 5.62 -0.29 7.83
N VAL A 28 5.73 0.16 6.58
CA VAL A 28 4.59 0.44 5.70
C VAL A 28 4.22 -0.83 4.94
N LYS A 29 2.95 -1.22 5.01
CA LYS A 29 2.36 -2.30 4.22
C LYS A 29 1.14 -1.79 3.47
N VAL A 30 0.94 -2.32 2.28
CA VAL A 30 -0.25 -2.07 1.47
C VAL A 30 -1.04 -3.36 1.32
N PHE A 31 -2.34 -3.24 1.51
CA PHE A 31 -3.28 -4.33 1.36
C PHE A 31 -4.31 -3.99 0.30
N PHE A 32 -4.67 -5.00 -0.47
CA PHE A 32 -5.78 -5.01 -1.39
C PHE A 32 -7.02 -5.57 -0.68
N ARG A 33 -8.14 -4.86 -0.81
CA ARG A 33 -9.41 -5.18 -0.16
C ARG A 33 -10.53 -5.16 -1.21
N LYS A 34 -11.51 -6.07 -1.07
CA LYS A 34 -12.72 -6.10 -1.89
C LYS A 34 -13.88 -5.50 -1.10
N LYS A 35 -14.69 -4.64 -1.73
CA LYS A 35 -15.92 -4.13 -1.10
C LYS A 35 -16.97 -5.24 -0.96
N SER A 36 -17.04 -6.14 -1.94
CA SER A 36 -17.97 -7.28 -1.94
C SER A 36 -17.60 -8.38 -0.95
N ASP A 37 -16.32 -8.46 -0.55
CA ASP A 37 -15.84 -9.40 0.45
C ASP A 37 -14.90 -8.69 1.45
N PRO A 38 -15.45 -8.21 2.58
CA PRO A 38 -14.68 -7.57 3.64
C PRO A 38 -13.65 -8.48 4.31
N LYS A 39 -13.73 -9.81 4.13
CA LYS A 39 -12.71 -10.74 4.65
C LYS A 39 -11.49 -10.79 3.75
N THR A 40 -11.61 -10.45 2.47
CA THR A 40 -10.45 -10.35 1.58
C THR A 40 -9.49 -9.28 2.09
N ARG A 41 -8.30 -9.70 2.51
CA ARG A 41 -7.17 -8.83 2.88
C ARG A 41 -5.89 -9.42 2.33
N TYR A 42 -5.49 -8.96 1.16
CA TYR A 42 -4.30 -9.47 0.49
C TYR A 42 -3.15 -8.46 0.59
N ARG A 43 -2.01 -8.86 1.15
CA ARG A 43 -0.82 -8.01 1.19
C ARG A 43 -0.15 -8.02 -0.18
N LEU A 44 0.01 -6.86 -0.82
CA LEU A 44 0.73 -6.78 -2.09
C LEU A 44 2.21 -7.11 -1.88
N LYS A 45 2.79 -7.88 -2.80
CA LYS A 45 4.17 -8.37 -2.75
C LYS A 45 5.05 -7.74 -3.82
N GLN A 46 4.53 -7.55 -5.03
CA GLN A 46 5.26 -7.02 -6.19
C GLN A 46 5.29 -5.50 -6.20
N VAL A 47 5.77 -4.90 -5.10
CA VAL A 47 5.68 -3.47 -4.80
C VAL A 47 7.05 -2.84 -4.53
N SER A 48 7.18 -1.56 -4.84
CA SER A 48 8.38 -0.76 -4.58
C SER A 48 8.03 0.69 -4.23
N GLY A 49 9.04 1.48 -3.84
CA GLY A 49 8.88 2.89 -3.45
C GLY A 49 8.82 3.08 -1.94
N SER A 50 7.93 3.93 -1.47
CA SER A 50 7.73 4.24 -0.04
C SER A 50 6.96 3.14 0.68
N ILE A 51 7.55 1.95 0.77
CA ILE A 51 6.97 0.74 1.37
C ILE A 51 8.04 -0.09 2.11
N GLY A 52 7.64 -0.89 3.10
CA GLY A 52 8.55 -1.65 3.96
C GLY A 52 9.06 -0.82 5.12
N ILE A 53 10.21 -1.20 5.67
CA ILE A 53 10.82 -0.52 6.83
C ILE A 53 11.61 0.70 6.34
N GLY A 54 11.26 1.88 6.83
CA GLY A 54 11.99 3.11 6.52
C GLY A 54 11.29 4.39 7.00
N ARG A 55 11.86 5.54 6.61
CA ARG A 55 11.31 6.87 6.90
C ARG A 55 10.32 7.28 5.82
N PHE A 56 9.14 6.68 5.89
CA PHE A 56 8.09 6.83 4.88
C PHE A 56 6.87 7.64 5.34
N SER A 57 6.99 8.40 6.43
CA SER A 57 5.93 9.31 6.88
C SER A 57 5.89 10.61 6.06
N GLY A 58 4.76 11.32 6.08
CA GLY A 58 4.55 12.57 5.34
C GLY A 58 3.59 12.43 4.17
N ARG A 59 3.55 13.46 3.32
CA ARG A 59 2.56 13.59 2.23
C ARG A 59 3.07 13.09 0.88
N LYS A 60 2.14 12.70 -0.01
CA LYS A 60 2.37 12.28 -1.40
C LYS A 60 3.41 11.17 -1.53
N LYS A 61 3.49 10.28 -0.55
CA LYS A 61 4.35 9.10 -0.62
C LYS A 61 3.83 8.14 -1.65
N LYS A 62 4.73 7.49 -2.39
CA LYS A 62 4.39 6.73 -3.59
C LYS A 62 4.82 5.28 -3.45
N ILE A 63 3.87 4.37 -3.68
CA ILE A 63 4.10 2.94 -3.85
C ILE A 63 3.80 2.61 -5.31
N VAL A 64 4.70 1.89 -5.95
CA VAL A 64 4.51 1.39 -7.30
C VAL A 64 4.24 -0.10 -7.21
N TRP A 65 3.11 -0.53 -7.77
CA TRP A 65 2.70 -1.92 -7.78
C TRP A 65 2.71 -2.50 -9.19
N ALA A 66 3.50 -3.55 -9.41
CA ALA A 66 3.54 -4.31 -10.66
C ALA A 66 2.47 -5.41 -10.64
N TYR A 67 1.20 -5.03 -10.74
CA TYR A 67 0.06 -5.95 -10.54
C TYR A 67 0.05 -7.17 -11.49
N LYS A 68 0.59 -7.02 -12.71
CA LYS A 68 0.72 -8.14 -13.65
C LYS A 68 1.68 -9.25 -13.22
N LYS A 69 2.56 -8.97 -12.24
CA LYS A 69 3.46 -9.97 -11.65
C LYS A 69 2.84 -10.71 -10.46
N GLU A 70 1.65 -10.31 -10.02
CA GLU A 70 0.89 -11.01 -8.98
C GLU A 70 -0.04 -12.04 -9.62
N PRO A 71 -0.50 -13.07 -8.87
CA PRO A 71 -1.45 -14.04 -9.38
C PRO A 71 -2.76 -13.38 -9.86
N PRO A 72 -3.18 -13.59 -11.13
CA PRO A 72 -4.25 -12.80 -11.74
C PRO A 72 -5.64 -13.03 -11.11
N TYR A 73 -5.88 -14.22 -10.54
CA TYR A 73 -7.14 -14.58 -9.91
C TYR A 73 -7.46 -13.75 -8.65
N LEU A 74 -6.46 -13.09 -8.05
CA LEU A 74 -6.64 -12.27 -6.85
C LEU A 74 -7.44 -10.99 -7.12
N PHE A 75 -7.38 -10.48 -8.36
CA PHE A 75 -7.89 -9.16 -8.74
C PHE A 75 -9.14 -9.22 -9.61
N THR A 76 -9.82 -10.36 -9.62
CA THR A 76 -11.11 -10.54 -10.31
C THR A 76 -12.26 -9.90 -9.53
N GLY A 77 -13.20 -9.29 -10.26
CA GLY A 77 -14.38 -8.60 -9.73
C GLY A 77 -14.30 -7.07 -9.83
N SER A 78 -15.16 -6.38 -9.08
CA SER A 78 -15.24 -4.91 -9.04
C SER A 78 -15.29 -4.38 -7.61
N GLY A 79 -15.00 -3.07 -7.44
CA GLY A 79 -15.11 -2.40 -6.14
C GLY A 79 -13.93 -2.69 -5.21
N PHE A 80 -12.72 -2.39 -5.66
CA PHE A 80 -11.51 -2.56 -4.85
C PHE A 80 -11.06 -1.25 -4.20
N TYR A 81 -10.35 -1.38 -3.09
CA TYR A 81 -9.65 -0.27 -2.46
C TYR A 81 -8.34 -0.74 -1.83
N TYR A 82 -7.46 0.22 -1.58
CA TYR A 82 -6.18 -0.02 -0.94
C TYR A 82 -6.23 0.43 0.52
N GLU A 83 -5.66 -0.38 1.40
CA GLU A 83 -5.45 -0.07 2.80
C GLU A 83 -3.93 0.06 3.04
N ILE A 84 -3.50 1.20 3.56
CA ILE A 84 -2.13 1.43 4.00
C ILE A 84 -2.08 1.28 5.51
N THR A 85 -1.22 0.40 6.00
CA THR A 85 -0.89 0.31 7.42
C THR A 85 0.54 0.75 7.64
N ALA A 86 0.76 1.57 8.65
CA ALA A 86 2.09 1.95 9.11
C ALA A 86 2.20 1.57 10.58
N LYS A 87 3.25 0.84 10.95
CA LYS A 87 3.57 0.53 12.35
C LYS A 87 4.94 1.09 12.69
N LYS A 88 5.06 1.78 13.82
CA LYS A 88 6.37 2.19 14.34
C LYS A 88 7.22 0.94 14.56
N VAL A 89 8.43 0.96 14.04
CA VAL A 89 9.43 -0.05 14.35
C VAL A 89 10.17 0.45 15.57
N SER A 90 9.77 -0.02 16.75
CA SER A 90 10.60 0.14 17.94
C SER A 90 11.87 -0.66 17.68
N SER A 91 13.04 -0.02 17.73
CA SER A 91 14.27 -0.78 17.89
C SER A 91 14.10 -1.61 19.16
N ILE A 92 14.08 -2.93 19.01
CA ILE A 92 14.34 -3.81 20.15
C ILE A 92 15.80 -3.53 20.46
N GLN A 93 16.01 -2.84 21.57
CA GLN A 93 17.32 -2.56 22.14
C GLN A 93 17.85 -3.84 22.77
#